data_AF-D5LAY9-F1
#
_entry.id   AF-D5LAY9-F1
#
_cell.length_a   1.000
_cell.length_b   1.000
_cell.length_c   1.000
_cell.angle_alpha   90.00
_cell.angle_beta   90.00
_cell.angle_gamma   90.00
#
_symmetry.space_group_name_H-M   'P 1'
#
loop_
_entity.id
_entity.type
_entity.pdbx_description
1 polymer ?
#
loop_
_entity_poly.entity_id
_entity_poly.type
_entity_poly.pdbx_seq_one_letter_code
_entity_poly.pdbx_strand_id
1 'polypeptide(L)'
;MSQALAVVPVGAQEHPAATSADGAALERHQPKAIKSRVLDHVGPYLRLMQARLASPHVSHATALQPVFASSLELLPPCAYPELPASSVGTKFVTTSFFRHRAAINHLLYTPDGRRLLCGGNNGNVSLWNGTNFENELGPGIQAHEASPIRCMEFSHSGLFLLSCDDAGRVKFSRPTLEVLQVYQAHKEPCRAVTFSPTDYKFATGSDDSTVRVFDTFRGQECAMTGHGGDVRWVDWHPTKGVIASCSKDACVKLWDPRAAAAGCLSTLHGHKNGVFQARVKWNRNGHWLLSCSRDQLVKLYDVRMLKEVASFAGHGRDVACVAWHPQHEELFVSGAGDGSLMMWLASRPDAQGCLPAAHEAAVWSAAWHPLGHVLASAGGDNKCQFWCRKRPGDIFADAFDAGSVAAAPGGTAAAVAAAAAAGAAGGLGDGGGVAGGGGGGMFGLGAGAGLLGPGAGGAAGAAPGLFGGPLQGGPAGTPAYGVGAAGGTGAAAARPNVIPGIGAALEGLTTANLQVRLRL
;
A
#
# COMPACT_ATOMS: atom_id res chain seq x y z
N MET A 1 -9.23 -41.54 -39.38
CA MET A 1 -7.89 -42.15 -39.38
C MET A 1 -6.90 -41.01 -39.55
N SER A 2 -6.44 -40.39 -38.45
CA SER A 2 -5.18 -40.70 -37.75
C SER A 2 -3.96 -40.48 -38.67
N GLN A 3 -2.92 -39.74 -38.32
CA GLN A 3 -2.19 -39.79 -37.06
C GLN A 3 -1.44 -38.49 -36.78
N ALA A 4 -1.30 -38.22 -35.48
CA ALA A 4 -0.47 -37.20 -34.89
C ALA A 4 1.02 -37.50 -35.11
N LEU A 5 1.79 -36.46 -35.44
CA LEU A 5 3.25 -36.51 -35.55
C LEU A 5 3.84 -36.23 -34.17
N ALA A 6 4.23 -37.30 -33.46
CA ALA A 6 4.99 -37.22 -32.23
C ALA A 6 6.47 -36.99 -32.57
N VAL A 7 7.04 -35.89 -32.07
CA VAL A 7 8.48 -35.63 -32.11
C VAL A 7 9.14 -36.42 -30.98
N VAL A 8 10.00 -37.35 -31.36
CA VAL A 8 10.79 -38.25 -30.52
C VAL A 8 11.92 -37.47 -29.82
N PRO A 9 12.16 -37.62 -28.50
CA PRO A 9 13.35 -37.09 -27.87
C PRO A 9 14.57 -37.97 -28.16
N VAL A 10 15.68 -37.33 -28.51
CA VAL A 10 16.98 -37.92 -28.83
C VAL A 10 17.55 -38.67 -27.63
N GLY A 11 17.99 -39.91 -27.87
CA GLY A 11 18.42 -40.88 -26.87
C GLY A 11 19.69 -40.51 -26.11
N ALA A 12 19.69 -40.81 -24.81
CA ALA A 12 20.88 -40.90 -23.98
C ALA A 12 21.57 -42.26 -24.25
N GLN A 13 22.88 -42.24 -24.42
CA GLN A 13 23.72 -43.44 -24.58
C GLN A 13 23.65 -44.32 -23.33
N GLU A 14 23.30 -45.60 -23.50
CA GLU A 14 23.34 -46.62 -22.46
C GLU A 14 24.76 -47.20 -22.34
N HIS A 15 25.32 -47.16 -21.13
CA HIS A 15 26.47 -48.00 -20.76
C HIS A 15 25.96 -49.30 -20.11
N PRO A 16 26.60 -50.47 -20.35
CA PRO A 16 26.08 -51.75 -19.87
C PRO A 16 26.30 -51.92 -18.36
N ALA A 17 25.30 -52.54 -17.74
CA ALA A 17 25.19 -52.78 -16.31
C ALA A 17 26.26 -53.73 -15.77
N ALA A 18 26.94 -53.32 -14.70
CA ALA A 18 27.64 -54.23 -13.80
C ALA A 18 26.63 -54.77 -12.77
N THR A 19 26.38 -56.07 -12.83
CA THR A 19 25.61 -56.84 -11.86
C THR A 19 26.34 -56.87 -10.52
N SER A 20 25.75 -56.27 -9.48
CA SER A 20 26.01 -56.65 -8.10
C SER A 20 24.68 -57.06 -7.46
N ALA A 21 24.69 -58.25 -6.90
CA ALA A 21 23.55 -58.88 -6.27
C ALA A 21 23.34 -58.27 -4.88
N ASP A 22 22.34 -57.40 -4.76
CA ASP A 22 21.64 -57.16 -3.50
C ASP A 22 20.21 -56.74 -3.83
N GLY A 23 19.26 -57.60 -3.46
CA GLY A 23 17.85 -57.46 -3.73
C GLY A 23 17.19 -56.42 -2.82
N ALA A 24 17.42 -55.14 -3.10
CA ALA A 24 16.59 -54.05 -2.60
C ALA A 24 15.99 -53.33 -3.81
N ALA A 25 14.68 -53.49 -4.02
CA ALA A 25 13.94 -52.75 -5.02
C ALA A 25 14.16 -51.25 -4.81
N LEU A 26 14.93 -50.62 -5.70
CA LEU A 26 15.04 -49.18 -5.80
C LEU A 26 13.66 -48.65 -6.22
N GLU A 27 12.80 -48.39 -5.22
CA GLU A 27 11.64 -47.53 -5.40
C GLU A 27 12.15 -46.21 -5.97
N ARG A 28 11.94 -46.01 -7.27
CA ARG A 28 12.06 -44.70 -7.89
C ARG A 28 11.01 -43.83 -7.20
N HIS A 29 11.42 -43.14 -6.13
CA HIS A 29 10.64 -42.07 -5.54
C HIS A 29 10.40 -41.04 -6.64
N GLN A 30 9.27 -41.17 -7.35
CA GLN A 30 8.75 -40.09 -8.16
C GLN A 30 8.61 -38.91 -7.21
N PRO A 31 9.22 -37.75 -7.50
CA PRO A 31 9.06 -36.60 -6.64
C PRO A 31 7.56 -36.35 -6.52
N LYS A 32 7.03 -36.41 -5.29
CA LYS A 32 5.62 -36.07 -5.03
C LYS A 32 5.40 -34.69 -5.61
N ALA A 33 4.51 -34.58 -6.60
CA ALA A 33 4.13 -33.30 -7.17
C ALA A 33 3.62 -32.40 -6.03
N ILE A 34 4.41 -31.38 -5.69
CA ILE A 34 4.04 -30.41 -4.66
C ILE A 34 2.94 -29.56 -5.29
N LYS A 35 1.70 -29.74 -4.82
CA LYS A 35 0.58 -28.86 -5.21
C LYS A 35 0.81 -27.50 -4.54
N SER A 36 1.33 -26.53 -5.28
CA SER A 36 1.40 -25.16 -4.78
C SER A 36 0.00 -24.54 -4.69
N ARG A 37 -0.18 -23.66 -3.70
CA ARG A 37 -1.42 -22.91 -3.55
C ARG A 37 -1.48 -21.88 -4.67
N VAL A 38 -2.43 -22.04 -5.57
CA VAL A 38 -2.68 -21.09 -6.66
C VAL A 38 -3.88 -20.24 -6.27
N LEU A 39 -3.73 -18.93 -6.35
CA LEU A 39 -4.86 -18.02 -6.31
C LEU A 39 -5.15 -17.53 -7.72
N ASP A 40 -6.16 -18.13 -8.33
CA ASP A 40 -6.62 -17.74 -9.66
C ASP A 40 -7.73 -16.68 -9.54
N HIS A 41 -7.54 -15.57 -10.26
CA HIS A 41 -8.52 -14.49 -10.37
C HIS A 41 -9.41 -14.65 -11.62
N VAL A 42 -9.05 -15.49 -12.58
CA VAL A 42 -9.80 -15.66 -13.83
C VAL A 42 -11.21 -16.20 -13.55
N GLY A 43 -11.34 -17.20 -12.67
CA GLY A 43 -12.63 -17.78 -12.29
C GLY A 43 -13.67 -16.74 -11.81
N PRO A 44 -13.38 -15.95 -10.76
CA PRO A 44 -14.26 -14.88 -10.30
C PRO A 44 -14.62 -13.85 -11.39
N TYR A 45 -13.67 -13.51 -12.28
CA TYR A 45 -13.92 -12.56 -13.37
C TYR A 45 -14.83 -13.14 -14.47
N LEU A 46 -14.68 -14.41 -14.82
CA LEU A 46 -15.60 -15.10 -15.73
C LEU A 46 -17.01 -15.13 -15.14
N ARG A 47 -17.13 -15.37 -13.83
CA ARG A 47 -18.42 -15.32 -13.13
C ARG A 47 -19.02 -13.91 -13.14
N LEU A 48 -18.21 -12.87 -12.97
CA LEU A 48 -18.65 -11.48 -13.11
C LEU A 48 -19.17 -11.18 -14.52
N MET A 49 -18.50 -11.66 -15.57
CA MET A 49 -18.97 -11.49 -16.95
C MET A 49 -20.32 -12.18 -17.17
N GLN A 50 -20.50 -13.40 -16.65
CA GLN A 50 -21.80 -14.09 -16.69
C GLN A 50 -22.88 -13.33 -15.91
N ALA A 51 -22.55 -12.83 -14.71
CA ALA A 51 -23.49 -12.06 -13.89
C ALA A 51 -23.92 -10.74 -14.55
N ARG A 52 -23.00 -10.08 -15.28
CA ARG A 52 -23.30 -8.87 -16.07
C ARG A 52 -24.18 -9.12 -17.28
N LEU A 53 -24.13 -10.33 -17.86
CA LEU A 53 -25.06 -10.73 -18.91
C LEU A 53 -26.48 -10.91 -18.36
N ALA A 54 -26.61 -11.44 -17.14
CA ALA A 54 -27.90 -11.66 -16.49
C ALA A 54 -28.48 -10.39 -15.84
N SER A 55 -27.63 -9.49 -15.36
CA SER A 55 -28.04 -8.28 -14.65
C SER A 55 -27.16 -7.08 -15.04
N PRO A 56 -27.75 -5.95 -15.45
CA PRO A 56 -26.99 -4.80 -15.95
C PRO A 56 -26.32 -3.99 -14.84
N HIS A 57 -26.89 -3.99 -13.62
CA HIS A 57 -26.36 -3.23 -12.49
C HIS A 57 -25.75 -4.13 -11.42
N VAL A 58 -24.63 -3.66 -10.87
CA VAL A 58 -23.87 -4.32 -9.81
C VAL A 58 -24.68 -4.43 -8.51
N SER A 59 -25.67 -3.56 -8.31
CA SER A 59 -26.63 -3.64 -7.19
C SER A 59 -27.49 -4.92 -7.20
N HIS A 60 -27.57 -5.62 -8.32
CA HIS A 60 -28.24 -6.92 -8.43
C HIS A 60 -27.30 -8.11 -8.16
N ALA A 61 -26.04 -7.86 -7.76
CA ALA A 61 -25.17 -8.92 -7.31
C ALA A 61 -25.83 -9.68 -6.15
N THR A 62 -25.83 -11.01 -6.25
CA THR A 62 -26.42 -11.85 -5.22
C THR A 62 -25.69 -11.65 -3.90
N ALA A 63 -26.45 -11.45 -2.81
CA ALA A 63 -25.87 -11.40 -1.48
C ALA A 63 -25.26 -12.77 -1.16
N LEU A 64 -23.97 -12.79 -0.84
CA LEU A 64 -23.26 -14.02 -0.52
C LEU A 64 -23.73 -14.54 0.84
N GLN A 65 -24.20 -15.78 0.86
CA GLN A 65 -24.51 -16.46 2.11
C GLN A 65 -23.21 -16.80 2.85
N PRO A 66 -23.18 -16.83 4.19
CA PRO A 66 -21.99 -17.20 4.96
C PRO A 66 -21.73 -18.71 4.96
N VAL A 67 -21.73 -19.34 3.77
CA VAL A 67 -21.54 -20.78 3.55
C VAL A 67 -20.45 -20.97 2.50
N PHE A 68 -19.57 -21.95 2.71
CA PHE A 68 -18.44 -22.23 1.81
C PHE A 68 -18.85 -22.46 0.35
N ALA A 69 -20.03 -23.04 0.10
CA ALA A 69 -20.57 -23.24 -1.25
C ALA A 69 -20.71 -21.94 -2.05
N SER A 70 -20.99 -20.82 -1.37
CA SER A 70 -21.07 -19.50 -2.01
C SER A 70 -19.71 -18.89 -2.36
N SER A 71 -18.59 -19.52 -2.00
CA SER A 71 -17.26 -19.07 -2.42
C SER A 71 -17.06 -19.08 -3.94
N LEU A 72 -17.82 -19.91 -4.68
CA LEU A 72 -17.86 -19.92 -6.14
C LEU A 72 -18.59 -18.70 -6.72
N GLU A 73 -19.48 -18.09 -5.94
CA GLU A 73 -20.22 -16.88 -6.32
C GLU A 73 -19.49 -15.61 -5.92
N LEU A 74 -18.36 -15.71 -5.21
CA LEU A 74 -17.54 -14.57 -4.81
C LEU A 74 -16.97 -13.85 -6.04
N LEU A 75 -17.48 -12.65 -6.29
CA LEU A 75 -17.04 -11.81 -7.40
C LEU A 75 -15.75 -11.05 -7.06
N PRO A 76 -14.98 -10.56 -8.04
CA PRO A 76 -13.80 -9.72 -7.79
C PRO A 76 -14.19 -8.38 -7.14
N PRO A 77 -13.22 -7.66 -6.53
CA PRO A 77 -13.47 -6.39 -5.84
C PRO A 77 -14.24 -5.34 -6.67
N CYS A 78 -14.07 -5.31 -7.99
CA CYS A 78 -14.73 -4.34 -8.87
C CYS A 78 -16.24 -4.55 -8.97
N ALA A 79 -16.72 -5.71 -8.54
CA ALA A 79 -18.14 -6.01 -8.43
C ALA A 79 -18.75 -5.53 -7.10
N TYR A 80 -17.96 -4.98 -6.18
CA TYR A 80 -18.44 -4.53 -4.87
C TYR A 80 -18.04 -3.08 -4.56
N PRO A 81 -18.31 -2.09 -5.44
CA PRO A 81 -17.87 -0.72 -5.23
C PRO A 81 -18.39 -0.13 -3.92
N GLU A 82 -19.66 -0.39 -3.58
CA GLU A 82 -20.34 0.08 -2.35
C GLU A 82 -19.94 -0.71 -1.08
N LEU A 83 -19.27 -1.85 -1.24
CA LEU A 83 -18.96 -2.80 -0.16
C LEU A 83 -17.44 -3.04 -0.08
N PRO A 84 -16.65 -2.02 0.30
CA PRO A 84 -15.19 -2.14 0.41
C PRO A 84 -14.75 -3.18 1.45
N ALA A 85 -15.60 -3.48 2.44
CA ALA A 85 -15.35 -4.53 3.43
C ALA A 85 -15.16 -5.92 2.80
N SER A 86 -15.74 -6.17 1.62
CA SER A 86 -15.57 -7.44 0.90
C SER A 86 -14.13 -7.70 0.47
N SER A 87 -13.33 -6.63 0.33
CA SER A 87 -11.94 -6.68 -0.16
C SER A 87 -10.89 -6.63 0.94
N VAL A 88 -11.34 -6.72 2.20
CA VAL A 88 -10.44 -6.87 3.36
C VAL A 88 -9.71 -8.21 3.26
N GLY A 89 -8.40 -8.15 3.06
CA GLY A 89 -7.54 -9.30 2.84
C GLY A 89 -6.85 -9.78 4.12
N THR A 90 -7.57 -10.44 5.03
CA THR A 90 -6.95 -11.01 6.25
C THR A 90 -6.54 -12.48 6.11
N LYS A 91 -7.02 -13.17 5.08
CA LYS A 91 -6.75 -14.60 4.91
C LYS A 91 -5.33 -14.84 4.43
N PHE A 92 -4.56 -15.64 5.15
CA PHE A 92 -3.19 -15.99 4.78
C PHE A 92 -3.16 -17.00 3.62
N VAL A 93 -2.41 -16.68 2.57
CA VAL A 93 -2.25 -17.56 1.41
C VAL A 93 -0.98 -18.38 1.53
N THR A 94 0.16 -17.70 1.53
CA THR A 94 1.48 -18.32 1.56
C THR A 94 2.53 -17.30 1.99
N THR A 95 3.64 -17.81 2.50
CA THR A 95 4.88 -17.07 2.67
C THR A 95 5.84 -17.53 1.58
N SER A 96 6.50 -16.60 0.91
CA SER A 96 7.68 -16.95 0.12
C SER A 96 8.89 -16.20 0.63
N PHE A 97 10.06 -16.77 0.37
CA PHE A 97 11.30 -16.34 0.97
C PHE A 97 12.17 -15.64 -0.07
N PHE A 98 12.77 -14.52 0.32
CA PHE A 98 13.83 -13.93 -0.46
C PHE A 98 15.06 -14.82 -0.36
N ARG A 99 15.48 -15.45 -1.48
CA ARG A 99 16.56 -16.45 -1.48
C ARG A 99 17.87 -15.91 -0.89
N HIS A 100 18.18 -14.63 -1.08
CA HIS A 100 19.39 -14.01 -0.55
C HIS A 100 19.31 -13.61 0.94
N ARG A 101 18.23 -13.99 1.66
CA ARG A 101 18.03 -13.71 3.11
C ARG A 101 18.38 -12.26 3.48
N ALA A 102 17.92 -11.33 2.66
CA ALA A 102 18.08 -9.89 2.85
C ALA A 102 16.70 -9.25 3.05
N ALA A 103 16.67 -8.17 3.82
CA ALA A 103 15.44 -7.44 4.10
C ALA A 103 14.86 -6.89 2.81
N ILE A 104 13.53 -6.90 2.70
CA ILE A 104 12.81 -6.40 1.53
C ILE A 104 12.36 -4.98 1.85
N ASN A 105 12.83 -4.01 1.08
CA ASN A 105 12.54 -2.59 1.31
C ASN A 105 11.28 -2.13 0.57
N HIS A 106 11.04 -2.66 -0.64
CA HIS A 106 9.95 -2.24 -1.50
C HIS A 106 9.35 -3.40 -2.29
N LEU A 107 8.02 -3.42 -2.35
CA LEU A 107 7.23 -4.35 -3.16
C LEU A 107 6.46 -3.58 -4.24
N LEU A 108 6.37 -4.15 -5.44
CA LEU A 108 5.64 -3.54 -6.54
C LEU A 108 5.09 -4.61 -7.49
N TYR A 109 3.78 -4.64 -7.68
CA TYR A 109 3.20 -5.47 -8.74
C TYR A 109 3.47 -4.85 -10.11
N THR A 110 3.70 -5.70 -11.12
CA THR A 110 3.59 -5.26 -12.52
C THR A 110 2.17 -4.73 -12.78
N PRO A 111 1.98 -3.73 -13.64
CA PRO A 111 0.66 -3.18 -13.95
C PRO A 111 -0.34 -4.24 -14.45
N ASP A 112 0.15 -5.27 -15.14
CA ASP A 112 -0.64 -6.41 -15.61
C ASP A 112 -1.03 -7.39 -14.49
N GLY A 113 -0.43 -7.26 -13.30
CA GLY A 113 -0.63 -8.16 -12.16
C GLY A 113 0.09 -9.51 -12.26
N ARG A 114 0.68 -9.84 -13.42
CA ARG A 114 1.34 -11.12 -13.67
C ARG A 114 2.50 -11.41 -12.71
N ARG A 115 3.27 -10.40 -12.31
CA ARG A 115 4.46 -10.56 -11.46
C ARG A 115 4.47 -9.56 -10.32
N LEU A 116 5.14 -9.94 -9.23
CA LEU A 116 5.51 -9.06 -8.13
C LEU A 116 7.04 -8.88 -8.14
N LEU A 117 7.47 -7.61 -8.17
CA LEU A 117 8.86 -7.20 -8.03
C LEU A 117 9.15 -6.95 -6.55
N CYS A 118 10.24 -7.53 -6.08
CA CYS A 118 10.68 -7.44 -4.70
C CYS A 118 12.10 -6.88 -4.65
N GLY A 119 12.26 -5.67 -4.15
CA GLY A 119 13.55 -4.99 -4.01
C GLY A 119 14.21 -5.30 -2.67
N GLY A 120 15.35 -5.99 -2.70
CA GLY A 120 16.12 -6.37 -1.52
C GLY A 120 17.14 -5.31 -1.10
N ASN A 121 17.60 -5.42 0.15
CA ASN A 121 18.64 -4.57 0.72
C ASN A 121 20.04 -4.81 0.09
N ASN A 122 20.22 -5.90 -0.67
CA ASN A 122 21.46 -6.27 -1.34
C ASN A 122 21.58 -5.76 -2.79
N GLY A 123 20.62 -4.94 -3.25
CA GLY A 123 20.59 -4.45 -4.64
C GLY A 123 19.93 -5.41 -5.63
N ASN A 124 19.37 -6.53 -5.17
CA ASN A 124 18.71 -7.52 -6.03
C ASN A 124 17.21 -7.28 -6.11
N VAL A 125 16.68 -7.44 -7.32
CA VAL A 125 15.25 -7.52 -7.58
C VAL A 125 14.89 -8.98 -7.83
N SER A 126 14.01 -9.53 -7.00
CA SER A 126 13.41 -10.86 -7.26
C SER A 126 12.05 -10.72 -7.91
N LEU A 127 11.72 -11.64 -8.82
CA LEU A 127 10.48 -11.68 -9.58
C LEU A 127 9.63 -12.87 -9.15
N TRP A 128 8.43 -12.59 -8.66
CA TRP A 128 7.55 -13.60 -8.09
C TRP A 128 6.30 -13.68 -8.95
N ASN A 129 5.81 -14.89 -9.18
CA ASN A 129 4.61 -15.10 -9.97
C ASN A 129 3.38 -14.60 -9.20
N GLY A 130 2.49 -13.85 -9.86
CA GLY A 130 1.31 -13.25 -9.25
C GLY A 130 0.18 -14.21 -8.88
N THR A 131 0.17 -15.45 -9.39
CA THR A 131 -0.86 -16.46 -9.11
C THR A 131 -0.36 -17.57 -8.20
N ASN A 132 0.87 -18.05 -8.42
CA ASN A 132 1.44 -19.17 -7.69
C ASN A 132 2.37 -18.71 -6.56
N PHE A 133 2.76 -17.43 -6.55
CA PHE A 133 3.63 -16.82 -5.54
C PHE A 133 5.02 -17.46 -5.42
N GLU A 134 5.38 -18.30 -6.39
CA GLU A 134 6.70 -18.89 -6.55
C GLU A 134 7.63 -17.88 -7.23
N ASN A 135 8.92 -17.99 -6.93
CA ASN A 135 9.94 -17.15 -7.55
C ASN A 135 10.23 -17.66 -8.98
N GLU A 136 10.02 -16.82 -10.00
CA GLU A 136 10.17 -17.20 -11.41
C GLU A 136 11.64 -17.21 -11.88
N LEU A 137 12.50 -16.37 -11.29
CA LEU A 137 13.91 -16.29 -11.64
C LEU A 137 14.78 -16.72 -10.46
N GLY A 138 15.40 -17.89 -10.58
CA GLY A 138 16.19 -18.53 -9.52
C GLY A 138 17.15 -17.59 -8.78
N PRO A 139 18.18 -17.02 -9.44
CA PRO A 139 18.95 -15.92 -8.89
C PRO A 139 18.25 -14.58 -9.21
N GLY A 140 17.94 -13.79 -8.17
CA GLY A 140 17.39 -12.44 -8.37
C GLY A 140 18.30 -11.60 -9.27
N ILE A 141 17.71 -10.68 -10.03
CA ILE A 141 18.46 -9.82 -10.94
C ILE A 141 19.18 -8.75 -10.12
N GLN A 142 20.50 -8.65 -10.26
CA GLN A 142 21.29 -7.59 -9.66
C GLN A 142 20.95 -6.27 -10.37
N ALA A 143 20.03 -5.50 -9.80
CA ALA A 143 19.58 -4.25 -10.40
C ALA A 143 20.52 -3.09 -10.03
N HIS A 144 21.04 -3.06 -8.80
CA HIS A 144 21.96 -2.04 -8.31
C HIS A 144 23.25 -2.66 -7.77
N GLU A 145 24.38 -1.95 -7.83
CA GLU A 145 25.71 -2.48 -7.49
C GLU A 145 25.89 -2.62 -5.97
N ALA A 146 25.33 -3.69 -5.39
CA ALA A 146 25.32 -3.98 -3.95
C ALA A 146 24.71 -2.89 -3.04
N SER A 147 24.15 -1.81 -3.60
CA SER A 147 23.43 -0.77 -2.86
C SER A 147 21.97 -1.18 -2.61
N PRO A 148 21.43 -0.93 -1.40
CA PRO A 148 20.03 -1.18 -1.10
C PRO A 148 19.08 -0.48 -2.05
N ILE A 149 18.09 -1.22 -2.58
CA ILE A 149 16.98 -0.61 -3.32
C ILE A 149 16.01 -0.02 -2.30
N ARG A 150 15.65 1.26 -2.41
CA ARG A 150 14.74 1.91 -1.46
C ARG A 150 13.31 2.00 -1.97
N CYS A 151 13.15 2.35 -3.25
CA CYS A 151 11.85 2.50 -3.89
C CYS A 151 11.90 2.03 -5.33
N MET A 152 10.76 1.53 -5.81
CA MET A 152 10.53 1.21 -7.22
C MET A 152 9.12 1.64 -7.59
N GLU A 153 8.94 2.17 -8.79
CA GLU A 153 7.64 2.59 -9.30
C GLU A 153 7.54 2.34 -10.81
N PHE A 154 6.41 1.80 -11.27
CA PHE A 154 6.11 1.66 -12.69
C PHE A 154 5.52 2.97 -13.22
N SER A 155 5.78 3.24 -14.49
CA SER A 155 5.06 4.29 -15.22
C SER A 155 3.58 3.96 -15.31
N HIS A 156 2.73 4.98 -15.50
CA HIS A 156 1.28 4.80 -15.63
C HIS A 156 0.93 3.99 -16.90
N SER A 157 1.74 4.16 -17.95
CA SER A 157 1.71 3.34 -19.17
C SER A 157 2.17 1.89 -18.98
N GLY A 158 2.89 1.59 -17.89
CA GLY A 158 3.51 0.29 -17.63
C GLY A 158 4.70 -0.07 -18.52
N LEU A 159 5.18 0.87 -19.34
CA LEU A 159 6.30 0.68 -20.26
C LEU A 159 7.67 0.89 -19.62
N PHE A 160 7.73 1.58 -18.49
CA PHE A 160 8.96 1.94 -17.82
C PHE A 160 8.89 1.64 -16.33
N LEU A 161 10.06 1.40 -15.75
CA LEU A 161 10.27 1.16 -14.33
C LEU A 161 11.36 2.10 -13.83
N LEU A 162 11.10 2.78 -12.73
CA LEU A 162 12.11 3.51 -11.98
C LEU A 162 12.50 2.70 -10.75
N SER A 163 13.79 2.69 -10.45
CA SER A 163 14.32 2.13 -9.21
C SER A 163 15.39 3.06 -8.64
N CYS A 164 15.38 3.24 -7.33
CA CYS A 164 16.38 4.06 -6.65
C CYS A 164 17.16 3.28 -5.60
N ASP A 165 18.39 3.74 -5.39
CA ASP A 165 19.32 3.14 -4.44
C ASP A 165 19.79 4.10 -3.33
N ASP A 166 20.51 3.51 -2.39
CA ASP A 166 21.16 4.22 -1.28
C ASP A 166 22.37 5.06 -1.72
N ALA A 167 22.89 4.86 -2.94
CA ALA A 167 24.00 5.65 -3.49
C ALA A 167 23.52 6.92 -4.23
N GLY A 168 22.21 7.18 -4.23
CA GLY A 168 21.61 8.34 -4.88
C GLY A 168 21.44 8.20 -6.40
N ARG A 169 21.59 6.98 -6.94
CA ARG A 169 21.37 6.64 -8.33
C ARG A 169 19.92 6.24 -8.55
N VAL A 170 19.40 6.66 -9.70
CA VAL A 170 18.06 6.31 -10.17
C VAL A 170 18.21 5.64 -11.52
N LYS A 171 17.78 4.39 -11.62
CA LYS A 171 17.84 3.61 -12.87
C LYS A 171 16.46 3.65 -13.52
N PHE A 172 16.44 4.11 -14.77
CA PHE A 172 15.29 4.05 -15.67
C PHE A 172 15.43 2.80 -16.53
N SER A 173 14.51 1.85 -16.35
CA SER A 173 14.56 0.53 -16.98
C SER A 173 13.23 0.17 -17.65
N ARG A 174 13.28 -0.84 -18.52
CA ARG A 174 12.06 -1.51 -19.02
C ARG A 174 11.51 -2.46 -17.95
N PRO A 175 10.24 -2.90 -18.06
CA PRO A 175 9.66 -3.96 -17.21
C PRO A 175 10.44 -5.28 -17.24
N THR A 176 11.21 -5.52 -18.30
CA THR A 176 12.17 -6.64 -18.41
C THR A 176 13.42 -6.48 -17.55
N LEU A 177 13.54 -5.37 -16.81
CA LEU A 177 14.70 -4.95 -16.01
C LEU A 177 15.95 -4.63 -16.83
N GLU A 178 15.80 -4.42 -18.13
CA GLU A 178 16.84 -3.84 -18.98
C GLU A 178 16.99 -2.35 -18.66
N VAL A 179 18.19 -1.92 -18.28
CA VAL A 179 18.48 -0.52 -17.94
C VAL A 179 18.65 0.30 -19.21
N LEU A 180 17.85 1.37 -19.33
CA LEU A 180 17.93 2.32 -20.43
C LEU A 180 18.89 3.47 -20.10
N GLN A 181 18.71 4.07 -18.92
CA GLN A 181 19.50 5.21 -18.46
C GLN A 181 19.70 5.16 -16.94
N VAL A 182 20.82 5.73 -16.49
CA VAL A 182 21.16 5.86 -15.08
C VAL A 182 21.38 7.33 -14.78
N TYR A 183 20.63 7.84 -13.81
CA TYR A 183 20.73 9.22 -13.33
C TYR A 183 21.43 9.24 -11.99
N GLN A 184 22.51 10.01 -11.85
CA GLN A 184 23.07 10.35 -10.53
C GLN A 184 22.24 11.50 -9.96
N ALA A 185 21.11 11.17 -9.36
CA ALA A 185 20.12 12.15 -8.93
C ALA A 185 20.58 12.91 -7.68
N HIS A 186 21.15 12.20 -6.71
CA HIS A 186 21.57 12.75 -5.42
C HIS A 186 22.97 12.24 -5.03
N LYS A 187 23.59 12.91 -4.06
CA LYS A 187 24.86 12.46 -3.43
C LYS A 187 24.59 11.57 -2.21
N GLU A 188 23.41 11.70 -1.62
CA GLU A 188 22.93 10.95 -0.47
C GLU A 188 21.87 9.90 -0.91
N PRO A 189 21.48 8.98 -0.01
CA PRO A 189 20.46 7.98 -0.31
C PRO A 189 19.18 8.55 -0.92
N CYS A 190 18.74 7.97 -2.03
CA CYS A 190 17.45 8.30 -2.64
C CYS A 190 16.39 7.38 -2.03
N ARG A 191 15.44 7.95 -1.29
CA ARG A 191 14.44 7.20 -0.51
C ARG A 191 13.19 6.88 -1.30
N ALA A 192 12.78 7.77 -2.20
CA ALA A 192 11.54 7.62 -2.96
C ALA A 192 11.67 8.18 -4.37
N VAL A 193 10.93 7.57 -5.28
CA VAL A 193 10.78 7.99 -6.67
C VAL A 193 9.32 7.86 -7.04
N THR A 194 8.81 8.81 -7.81
CA THR A 194 7.43 8.78 -8.31
C THR A 194 7.34 9.36 -9.72
N PHE A 195 6.45 8.80 -10.54
CA PHE A 195 6.20 9.29 -11.88
C PHE A 195 5.18 10.42 -11.90
N SER A 196 5.37 11.38 -12.80
CA SER A 196 4.31 12.28 -13.21
C SER A 196 3.19 11.52 -13.91
N PRO A 197 1.95 12.02 -13.90
CA PRO A 197 0.82 11.36 -14.57
C PRO A 197 0.96 11.27 -16.10
N THR A 198 1.87 12.06 -16.68
CA THR A 198 2.20 12.02 -18.10
C THR A 198 3.38 11.11 -18.44
N ASP A 199 4.01 10.49 -17.43
CA ASP A 199 5.24 9.68 -17.52
C ASP A 199 6.51 10.39 -18.03
N TYR A 200 6.42 11.60 -18.60
CA TYR A 200 7.58 12.37 -19.10
C TYR A 200 8.50 12.92 -18.01
N LYS A 201 7.99 13.06 -16.79
CA LYS A 201 8.75 13.57 -15.64
C LYS A 201 8.65 12.60 -14.48
N PHE A 202 9.65 12.63 -13.62
CA PHE A 202 9.64 11.93 -12.34
C PHE A 202 10.24 12.80 -11.24
N ALA A 203 9.81 12.58 -10.00
CA ALA A 203 10.36 13.24 -8.83
C ALA A 203 11.11 12.23 -7.97
N THR A 204 12.16 12.70 -7.31
CA THR A 204 12.96 11.94 -6.36
C THR A 204 13.12 12.70 -5.06
N GLY A 205 13.06 11.98 -3.94
CA GLY A 205 13.32 12.50 -2.60
C GLY A 205 14.52 11.79 -1.98
N SER A 206 15.40 12.56 -1.34
CA SER A 206 16.63 12.06 -0.77
C SER A 206 16.83 12.53 0.67
N ASP A 207 17.75 11.87 1.36
CA ASP A 207 18.23 12.28 2.67
C ASP A 207 18.92 13.67 2.63
N ASP A 208 19.33 14.17 1.45
CA ASP A 208 19.90 15.51 1.26
C ASP A 208 18.92 16.68 1.50
N SER A 209 17.74 16.41 2.07
CA SER A 209 16.61 17.32 2.29
C SER A 209 15.99 17.93 1.02
N THR A 210 16.43 17.52 -0.18
CA THR A 210 15.92 18.06 -1.44
C THR A 210 14.95 17.10 -2.12
N VAL A 211 13.97 17.68 -2.82
CA VAL A 211 13.16 16.95 -3.80
C VAL A 211 13.56 17.44 -5.18
N ARG A 212 14.02 16.54 -6.04
CA ARG A 212 14.45 16.87 -7.40
C ARG A 212 13.46 16.34 -8.42
N VAL A 213 13.23 17.11 -9.47
CA VAL A 213 12.37 16.72 -10.60
C VAL A 213 13.25 16.57 -11.84
N PHE A 214 13.05 15.47 -12.53
CA PHE A 214 13.77 15.09 -13.73
C PHE A 214 12.78 14.93 -14.88
N ASP A 215 13.20 15.38 -16.06
CA ASP A 215 12.64 15.00 -17.34
C ASP A 215 13.32 13.69 -17.78
N THR A 216 12.52 12.72 -18.22
CA THR A 216 12.99 11.39 -18.64
C THR A 216 13.97 11.42 -19.81
N PHE A 217 14.02 12.49 -20.61
CA PHE A 217 14.92 12.61 -21.76
C PHE A 217 15.97 13.71 -21.60
N ARG A 218 15.65 14.77 -20.85
CA ARG A 218 16.51 15.96 -20.71
C ARG A 218 17.33 15.97 -19.41
N GLY A 219 17.05 15.09 -18.46
CA GLY A 219 17.74 15.02 -17.18
C GLY A 219 17.13 15.95 -16.13
N GLN A 220 17.96 16.47 -15.22
CA GLN A 220 17.47 17.24 -14.07
C GLN A 220 16.90 18.60 -14.52
N GLU A 221 15.66 18.89 -14.16
CA GLU A 221 15.02 20.16 -14.48
C GLU A 221 15.01 21.12 -13.29
N CYS A 222 14.65 20.62 -12.10
CA CYS A 222 14.37 21.46 -10.93
C CYS A 222 14.82 20.78 -9.64
N ALA A 223 15.33 21.58 -8.70
CA ALA A 223 15.59 21.16 -7.33
C ALA A 223 14.75 22.02 -6.38
N MET A 224 13.90 21.38 -5.59
CA MET A 224 13.03 22.02 -4.62
C MET A 224 13.71 21.91 -3.25
N THR A 225 14.11 23.05 -2.72
CA THR A 225 14.76 23.19 -1.42
C THR A 225 13.80 23.87 -0.45
N GLY A 226 13.83 23.47 0.82
CA GLY A 226 12.96 24.07 1.84
C GLY A 226 12.53 23.11 2.94
N HIS A 227 12.79 21.80 2.83
CA HIS A 227 12.78 20.94 4.02
C HIS A 227 14.04 21.23 4.86
N GLY A 228 13.89 21.17 6.18
CA GLY A 228 14.97 21.26 7.16
C GLY A 228 15.63 19.92 7.48
N GLY A 229 15.09 18.81 6.98
CA GLY A 229 15.60 17.46 7.18
C GLY A 229 15.26 16.47 6.07
N ASP A 230 15.71 15.23 6.25
CA ASP A 230 15.71 14.13 5.28
C ASP A 230 14.31 13.87 4.68
N VAL A 231 14.20 13.86 3.35
CA VAL A 231 12.95 13.51 2.66
C VAL A 231 12.83 12.00 2.53
N ARG A 232 11.85 11.42 3.22
CA ARG A 232 11.65 9.96 3.27
C ARG A 232 10.73 9.43 2.19
N TRP A 233 9.74 10.21 1.77
CA TRP A 233 8.81 9.78 0.73
C TRP A 233 8.34 10.94 -0.13
N VAL A 234 8.06 10.65 -1.40
CA VAL A 234 7.54 11.60 -2.39
C VAL A 234 6.48 10.89 -3.21
N ASP A 235 5.39 11.58 -3.50
CA ASP A 235 4.29 11.05 -4.31
C ASP A 235 3.71 12.15 -5.19
N TRP A 236 3.56 11.85 -6.48
CA TRP A 236 2.99 12.77 -7.45
C TRP A 236 1.48 12.65 -7.49
N HIS A 237 0.78 13.78 -7.59
CA HIS A 237 -0.67 13.77 -7.70
C HIS A 237 -1.12 13.12 -9.04
N PRO A 238 -2.17 12.28 -9.06
CA PRO A 238 -2.56 11.49 -10.24
C PRO A 238 -3.07 12.30 -11.45
N THR A 239 -3.61 13.51 -11.27
CA THR A 239 -4.06 14.37 -12.39
C THR A 239 -3.42 15.76 -12.43
N LYS A 240 -3.12 16.34 -11.27
CA LYS A 240 -2.53 17.68 -11.13
C LYS A 240 -1.01 17.60 -11.09
N GLY A 241 -0.35 18.65 -11.55
CA GLY A 241 1.09 18.83 -11.34
C GLY A 241 1.38 19.30 -9.92
N VAL A 242 1.15 18.47 -8.91
CA VAL A 242 1.47 18.75 -7.50
C VAL A 242 2.21 17.55 -6.94
N ILE A 243 3.30 17.79 -6.22
CA ILE A 243 4.10 16.76 -5.56
C ILE A 243 3.89 16.89 -4.06
N ALA A 244 3.56 15.79 -3.39
CA ALA A 244 3.57 15.72 -1.94
C ALA A 244 4.87 15.06 -1.47
N SER A 245 5.47 15.60 -0.43
CA SER A 245 6.71 15.09 0.15
C SER A 245 6.60 15.01 1.66
N CYS A 246 7.15 13.94 2.22
CA CYS A 246 7.22 13.71 3.66
C CYS A 246 8.67 13.79 4.10
N SER A 247 8.98 14.70 5.02
CA SER A 247 10.31 14.85 5.60
C SER A 247 10.30 14.49 7.07
N LYS A 248 11.48 14.11 7.57
CA LYS A 248 11.81 13.90 8.98
C LYS A 248 11.44 15.09 9.88
N ASP A 249 11.22 16.28 9.34
CA ASP A 249 10.75 17.47 10.07
C ASP A 249 9.29 17.39 10.56
N ALA A 250 8.68 16.21 10.52
CA ALA A 250 7.28 15.96 10.87
C ALA A 250 6.25 16.73 10.01
N CYS A 251 6.71 17.33 8.91
CA CYS A 251 5.90 18.14 8.01
C CYS A 251 5.70 17.44 6.66
N VAL A 252 4.49 17.54 6.12
CA VAL A 252 4.20 17.16 4.73
C VAL A 252 4.14 18.44 3.91
N LYS A 253 5.02 18.59 2.92
CA LYS A 253 5.04 19.76 2.03
C LYS A 253 4.49 19.41 0.66
N LEU A 254 3.68 20.32 0.13
CA LEU A 254 3.18 20.30 -1.25
C LEU A 254 4.02 21.23 -2.11
N TRP A 255 4.36 20.77 -3.30
CA TRP A 255 5.21 21.48 -4.26
C TRP A 255 4.57 21.55 -5.63
N ASP A 256 4.82 22.66 -6.34
CA ASP A 256 4.56 22.76 -7.77
C ASP A 256 5.88 22.53 -8.52
N PRO A 257 6.00 21.48 -9.35
CA PRO A 257 7.19 21.24 -10.16
C PRO A 257 7.47 22.37 -11.17
N ARG A 258 6.46 23.18 -11.55
CA ARG A 258 6.64 24.31 -12.48
C ARG A 258 7.13 25.57 -11.80
N ALA A 259 6.78 25.74 -10.51
CA ALA A 259 7.14 26.89 -9.71
C ALA A 259 8.16 26.53 -8.64
N ALA A 260 9.14 25.67 -8.96
CA ALA A 260 10.15 25.23 -8.01
C ALA A 260 10.92 26.40 -7.36
N ALA A 261 11.08 27.52 -8.07
CA ALA A 261 11.73 28.73 -7.57
C ALA A 261 10.85 29.53 -6.56
N ALA A 262 9.52 29.34 -6.59
CA ALA A 262 8.59 30.04 -5.71
C ALA A 262 8.47 29.41 -4.31
N GLY A 263 9.17 28.30 -4.07
CA GLY A 263 9.16 27.57 -2.80
C GLY A 263 8.01 26.57 -2.66
N CYS A 264 7.71 26.15 -1.43
CA CYS A 264 6.63 25.21 -1.15
C CYS A 264 5.25 25.89 -1.25
N LEU A 265 4.28 25.24 -1.90
CA LEU A 265 2.89 25.73 -2.00
C LEU A 265 2.23 25.82 -0.63
N SER A 266 2.35 24.75 0.14
CA SER A 266 1.74 24.62 1.45
C SER A 266 2.50 23.61 2.30
N THR A 267 2.53 23.85 3.61
CA THR A 267 3.10 22.96 4.61
C THR A 267 2.00 22.48 5.55
N LEU A 268 1.73 21.17 5.52
CA LEU A 268 0.80 20.50 6.41
C LEU A 268 1.53 20.07 7.68
N HIS A 269 1.16 20.70 8.79
CA HIS A 269 1.65 20.38 10.13
C HIS A 269 0.59 19.52 10.82
N GLY A 270 0.83 18.23 10.92
CA GLY A 270 -0.10 17.31 11.59
C GLY A 270 0.57 16.20 12.39
N HIS A 271 1.83 15.87 12.07
CA HIS A 271 2.63 14.92 12.83
C HIS A 271 3.50 15.65 13.85
N LYS A 272 3.76 15.00 14.99
CA LYS A 272 4.51 15.55 16.12
C LYS A 272 5.94 15.00 16.19
N ASN A 273 6.15 13.74 15.82
CA ASN A 273 7.47 13.14 15.83
C ASN A 273 8.09 13.06 14.45
N GLY A 274 9.42 13.01 14.46
CA GLY A 274 10.23 12.88 13.26
C GLY A 274 9.88 11.64 12.46
N VAL A 275 9.61 11.89 11.19
CA VAL A 275 9.21 10.95 10.15
C VAL A 275 10.45 10.17 9.68
N PHE A 276 10.81 9.09 10.37
CA PHE A 276 11.93 8.25 9.92
C PHE A 276 11.54 7.28 8.80
N GLN A 277 10.26 6.89 8.74
CA GLN A 277 9.71 5.90 7.80
C GLN A 277 8.36 6.30 7.21
N ALA A 278 7.96 7.56 7.33
CA ALA A 278 6.67 7.97 6.78
C ALA A 278 6.64 7.76 5.28
N ARG A 279 5.47 7.32 4.84
CA ARG A 279 5.07 7.35 3.45
C ARG A 279 3.92 8.34 3.31
N VAL A 280 3.86 8.91 2.12
CA VAL A 280 2.73 9.73 1.68
C VAL A 280 2.18 9.11 0.41
N LYS A 281 0.87 8.96 0.33
CA LYS A 281 0.21 8.39 -0.85
C LYS A 281 -1.07 9.14 -1.20
N TRP A 282 -1.12 9.62 -2.44
CA TRP A 282 -2.31 10.19 -3.04
C TRP A 282 -3.34 9.10 -3.29
N ASN A 283 -4.60 9.44 -3.03
CA ASN A 283 -5.69 8.63 -3.53
C ASN A 283 -5.87 8.88 -5.04
N ARG A 284 -6.37 7.88 -5.78
CA ARG A 284 -6.68 7.99 -7.22
C ARG A 284 -7.67 9.11 -7.54
N ASN A 285 -8.54 9.47 -6.59
CA ASN A 285 -9.46 10.60 -6.75
C ASN A 285 -8.75 11.97 -6.82
N GLY A 286 -7.51 12.08 -6.32
CA GLY A 286 -6.76 13.34 -6.29
C GLY A 286 -7.26 14.38 -5.27
N HIS A 287 -8.10 13.97 -4.32
CA HIS A 287 -8.60 14.83 -3.25
C HIS A 287 -7.96 14.49 -1.92
N TRP A 288 -7.73 13.20 -1.68
CA TRP A 288 -7.21 12.71 -0.42
C TRP A 288 -5.72 12.41 -0.48
N LEU A 289 -5.05 12.76 0.62
CA LEU A 289 -3.65 12.48 0.86
C LEU A 289 -3.53 11.67 2.16
N LEU A 290 -2.97 10.47 2.08
CA LEU A 290 -2.57 9.73 3.27
C LEU A 290 -1.13 10.05 3.65
N SER A 291 -0.90 10.11 4.95
CA SER A 291 0.44 10.15 5.53
C SER A 291 0.49 9.20 6.72
N CYS A 292 1.56 8.45 6.85
CA CYS A 292 1.87 7.73 8.09
C CYS A 292 3.05 8.35 8.80
N SER A 293 3.19 8.14 10.11
CA SER A 293 4.31 8.67 10.87
C SER A 293 4.75 7.70 11.96
N ARG A 294 5.89 8.03 12.58
CA ARG A 294 6.39 7.40 13.80
C ARG A 294 5.47 7.63 15.00
N ASP A 295 4.58 8.62 14.92
CA ASP A 295 3.55 8.90 15.91
C ASP A 295 2.50 7.78 16.09
N GLN A 296 2.67 6.64 15.42
CA GLN A 296 1.73 5.51 15.44
C GLN A 296 0.36 5.86 14.81
N LEU A 297 0.30 7.02 14.14
CA LEU A 297 -0.89 7.55 13.51
C LEU A 297 -0.75 7.50 11.99
N VAL A 298 -1.87 7.18 11.34
CA VAL A 298 -2.09 7.47 9.93
C VAL A 298 -3.06 8.65 9.85
N LYS A 299 -2.72 9.67 9.07
CA LYS A 299 -3.56 10.87 8.89
C LYS A 299 -4.00 11.01 7.45
N LEU A 300 -5.27 11.32 7.28
CA LEU A 300 -5.91 11.63 6.01
C LEU A 300 -6.14 13.13 5.91
N TYR A 301 -5.64 13.75 4.84
CA TYR A 301 -5.83 15.17 4.55
C TYR A 301 -6.69 15.35 3.29
N ASP A 302 -7.58 16.34 3.29
CA ASP A 302 -8.21 16.84 2.07
C ASP A 302 -7.38 18.01 1.54
N VAL A 303 -6.86 17.88 0.32
CA VAL A 303 -5.96 18.85 -0.29
C VAL A 303 -6.66 20.14 -0.71
N ARG A 304 -7.98 20.11 -0.90
CA ARG A 304 -8.76 21.32 -1.23
C ARG A 304 -8.88 22.23 -0.01
N MET A 305 -9.02 21.62 1.17
CA MET A 305 -9.15 22.34 2.43
C MET A 305 -7.83 22.50 3.17
N LEU A 306 -6.79 21.75 2.77
CA LEU A 306 -5.49 21.64 3.46
C LEU A 306 -5.65 21.32 4.96
N LYS A 307 -6.66 20.52 5.29
CA LYS A 307 -7.01 20.15 6.66
C LYS A 307 -7.04 18.63 6.82
N GLU A 308 -6.75 18.21 8.04
CA GLU A 308 -6.92 16.82 8.47
C GLU A 308 -8.40 16.48 8.52
N VAL A 309 -8.77 15.41 7.83
CA VAL A 309 -10.13 14.85 7.79
C VAL A 309 -10.29 13.80 8.87
N ALA A 310 -9.32 12.89 8.97
CA ALA A 310 -9.36 11.77 9.89
C ALA A 310 -7.95 11.37 10.36
N SER A 311 -7.88 10.91 11.61
CA SER A 311 -6.70 10.28 12.21
C SER A 311 -7.03 8.85 12.60
N PHE A 312 -6.23 7.90 12.14
CA PHE A 312 -6.36 6.48 12.47
C PHE A 312 -5.28 6.10 13.48
N ALA A 313 -5.74 5.68 14.66
CA ALA A 313 -4.91 5.24 15.77
C ALA A 313 -5.21 3.77 16.08
N GLY A 314 -4.18 2.94 16.26
CA GLY A 314 -4.36 1.53 16.59
C GLY A 314 -3.08 0.72 16.60
N HIS A 315 -2.06 1.14 15.85
CA HIS A 315 -0.76 0.45 15.86
C HIS A 315 -0.03 0.59 17.20
N GLY A 316 0.64 -0.48 17.63
CA GLY A 316 1.45 -0.48 18.86
C GLY A 316 2.85 0.14 18.67
N ARG A 317 3.30 0.25 17.42
CA ARG A 317 4.58 0.85 17.03
C ARG A 317 4.41 1.82 15.84
N ASP A 318 5.53 2.37 15.39
CA ASP A 318 5.61 3.28 14.27
C ASP A 318 5.05 2.68 12.98
N VAL A 319 4.37 3.50 12.17
CA VAL A 319 3.78 3.05 10.91
C VAL A 319 4.77 3.26 9.78
N ALA A 320 5.21 2.17 9.19
CA ALA A 320 6.30 2.10 8.21
C ALA A 320 5.83 2.13 6.76
N CYS A 321 4.61 1.67 6.48
CA CYS A 321 4.05 1.71 5.14
C CYS A 321 2.54 1.93 5.12
N VAL A 322 2.07 2.50 4.01
CA VAL A 322 0.65 2.67 3.68
C VAL A 322 0.44 2.39 2.21
N ALA A 323 -0.65 1.72 1.86
CA ALA A 323 -1.05 1.45 0.48
C ALA A 323 -2.57 1.52 0.31
N TRP A 324 -3.02 2.37 -0.61
CA TRP A 324 -4.41 2.43 -1.04
C TRP A 324 -4.81 1.16 -1.80
N HIS A 325 -6.06 0.72 -1.63
CA HIS A 325 -6.63 -0.31 -2.46
C HIS A 325 -6.87 0.23 -3.89
N PRO A 326 -6.55 -0.54 -4.95
CA PRO A 326 -6.58 0.00 -6.33
C PRO A 326 -8.00 0.21 -6.89
N GLN A 327 -9.02 -0.41 -6.30
CA GLN A 327 -10.41 -0.34 -6.79
C GLN A 327 -11.39 0.29 -5.81
N HIS A 328 -11.08 0.31 -4.52
CA HIS A 328 -11.94 0.89 -3.49
C HIS A 328 -11.24 2.12 -2.97
N GLU A 329 -11.84 3.28 -3.16
CA GLU A 329 -11.18 4.54 -2.82
C GLU A 329 -11.02 4.76 -1.32
N GLU A 330 -11.86 4.13 -0.50
CA GLU A 330 -11.83 4.29 0.95
C GLU A 330 -10.92 3.28 1.66
N LEU A 331 -10.65 2.13 1.05
CA LEU A 331 -9.92 1.04 1.68
C LEU A 331 -8.41 1.26 1.54
N PHE A 332 -7.68 1.17 2.65
CA PHE A 332 -6.22 1.16 2.62
C PHE A 332 -5.64 0.24 3.69
N VAL A 333 -4.38 -0.12 3.50
CA VAL A 333 -3.59 -0.93 4.42
C VAL A 333 -2.51 -0.05 5.02
N SER A 334 -2.21 -0.26 6.29
CA SER A 334 -1.01 0.24 6.95
C SER A 334 -0.24 -0.91 7.59
N GLY A 335 1.09 -0.83 7.52
CA GLY A 335 2.00 -1.77 8.17
C GLY A 335 2.88 -1.05 9.16
N ALA A 336 3.10 -1.67 10.32
CA ALA A 336 3.85 -1.10 11.42
C ALA A 336 5.18 -1.82 11.70
N GLY A 337 6.01 -1.16 12.50
CA GLY A 337 7.33 -1.63 12.93
C GLY A 337 7.29 -2.82 13.89
N ASP A 338 6.12 -3.14 14.44
CA ASP A 338 5.86 -4.36 15.23
C ASP A 338 5.58 -5.60 14.36
N GLY A 339 5.46 -5.43 13.04
CA GLY A 339 5.06 -6.50 12.13
C GLY A 339 3.55 -6.63 11.97
N SER A 340 2.75 -5.74 12.56
CA SER A 340 1.30 -5.72 12.40
C SER A 340 0.88 -5.10 11.06
N LEU A 341 -0.17 -5.67 10.46
CA LEU A 341 -0.90 -5.06 9.35
C LEU A 341 -2.30 -4.71 9.82
N MET A 342 -2.75 -3.49 9.51
CA MET A 342 -4.11 -3.06 9.77
C MET A 342 -4.75 -2.57 8.47
N MET A 343 -6.03 -2.86 8.34
CA MET A 343 -6.88 -2.43 7.23
C MET A 343 -7.92 -1.45 7.73
N TRP A 344 -8.05 -0.34 7.01
CA TRP A 344 -8.83 0.80 7.42
C TRP A 344 -9.76 1.21 6.29
N LEU A 345 -10.81 1.91 6.68
CA LEU A 345 -11.77 2.50 5.77
C LEU A 345 -11.80 4.00 6.04
N ALA A 346 -11.61 4.83 5.01
CA ALA A 346 -11.47 6.28 5.16
C ALA A 346 -12.64 6.95 5.90
N SER A 347 -13.86 6.42 5.75
CA SER A 347 -15.07 6.95 6.39
C SER A 347 -15.27 6.47 7.84
N ARG A 348 -14.48 5.52 8.36
CA ARG A 348 -14.60 4.99 9.73
C ARG A 348 -13.25 5.02 10.46
N PRO A 349 -13.19 5.53 11.70
CA PRO A 349 -11.94 5.55 12.46
C PRO A 349 -11.48 4.15 12.90
N ASP A 350 -12.39 3.18 12.95
CA ASP A 350 -12.12 1.83 13.44
C ASP A 350 -11.43 0.95 12.39
N ALA A 351 -10.43 0.20 12.82
CA ALA A 351 -9.77 -0.82 12.00
C ALA A 351 -10.77 -1.93 11.63
N GLN A 352 -10.93 -2.20 10.33
CA GLN A 352 -11.82 -3.24 9.83
C GLN A 352 -11.18 -4.63 9.87
N GLY A 353 -9.85 -4.70 9.81
CA GLY A 353 -9.08 -5.94 9.93
C GLY A 353 -7.72 -5.66 10.55
N CYS A 354 -7.28 -6.55 11.44
CA CYS A 354 -5.99 -6.46 12.11
C CYS A 354 -5.30 -7.82 12.06
N LEU A 355 -4.04 -7.81 11.63
CA LEU A 355 -3.13 -8.95 11.59
C LEU A 355 -1.93 -8.60 12.49
N PRO A 356 -2.02 -8.83 13.82
CA PRO A 356 -1.02 -8.33 14.77
C PRO A 356 0.34 -9.01 14.63
N ALA A 357 0.38 -10.26 14.18
CA ALA A 357 1.59 -11.05 14.01
C ALA A 357 1.85 -11.40 12.54
N ALA A 358 1.51 -10.51 11.60
CA ALA A 358 1.72 -10.76 10.17
C ALA A 358 3.21 -11.02 9.88
N HIS A 359 4.10 -10.16 10.38
CA HIS A 359 5.55 -10.35 10.25
C HIS A 359 6.21 -10.42 11.63
N GLU A 360 7.39 -11.07 11.70
CA GLU A 360 8.21 -11.12 12.91
C GLU A 360 9.01 -9.81 13.12
N ALA A 361 9.11 -8.99 12.07
CA ALA A 361 9.84 -7.73 12.05
C ALA A 361 9.01 -6.63 11.37
N ALA A 362 9.55 -5.40 11.33
CA ALA A 362 8.90 -4.25 10.73
C ALA A 362 8.46 -4.50 9.27
N VAL A 363 7.22 -4.12 8.93
CA VAL A 363 6.69 -4.19 7.57
C VAL A 363 7.11 -2.95 6.79
N TRP A 364 8.08 -3.10 5.91
CA TRP A 364 8.59 -1.96 5.13
C TRP A 364 7.69 -1.58 3.97
N SER A 365 7.00 -2.54 3.35
CA SER A 365 6.20 -2.29 2.15
C SER A 365 4.99 -3.21 2.09
N ALA A 366 3.87 -2.64 1.66
CA ALA A 366 2.66 -3.35 1.30
C ALA A 366 2.25 -2.95 -0.11
N ALA A 367 1.86 -3.91 -0.94
CA ALA A 367 1.45 -3.67 -2.32
C ALA A 367 0.23 -4.52 -2.67
N TRP A 368 -0.81 -3.87 -3.18
CA TRP A 368 -1.99 -4.55 -3.70
C TRP A 368 -1.74 -5.04 -5.13
N HIS A 369 -2.26 -6.22 -5.46
CA HIS A 369 -2.41 -6.63 -6.85
C HIS A 369 -3.31 -5.61 -7.57
N PRO A 370 -3.09 -5.25 -8.84
CA PRO A 370 -3.89 -4.24 -9.56
C PRO A 370 -5.42 -4.49 -9.53
N LEU A 371 -5.81 -5.77 -9.50
CA LEU A 371 -7.22 -6.20 -9.37
C LEU A 371 -7.80 -6.10 -7.93
N GLY A 372 -6.97 -5.85 -6.91
CA GLY A 372 -7.40 -5.70 -5.51
C GLY A 372 -7.67 -6.99 -4.72
N HIS A 373 -7.56 -8.17 -5.36
CA HIS A 373 -7.91 -9.44 -4.71
C HIS A 373 -6.82 -10.02 -3.79
N VAL A 374 -5.58 -9.54 -3.90
CA VAL A 374 -4.40 -9.97 -3.12
C VAL A 374 -3.64 -8.76 -2.62
N LEU A 375 -3.19 -8.85 -1.38
CA LEU A 375 -2.22 -7.97 -0.77
C LEU A 375 -0.91 -8.73 -0.58
N ALA A 376 0.20 -8.15 -0.99
CA ALA A 376 1.55 -8.62 -0.66
C ALA A 376 2.15 -7.69 0.40
N SER A 377 2.74 -8.25 1.45
CA SER A 377 3.48 -7.52 2.48
C SER A 377 4.87 -8.09 2.64
N ALA A 378 5.85 -7.22 2.85
CA ALA A 378 7.22 -7.65 3.13
C ALA A 378 7.91 -6.70 4.09
N GLY A 379 8.89 -7.26 4.81
CA GLY A 379 9.53 -6.58 5.91
C GLY A 379 10.99 -6.97 6.13
N GLY A 380 11.45 -6.66 7.34
CA GLY A 380 12.81 -6.93 7.80
C GLY A 380 13.10 -8.41 8.09
N ASP A 381 12.08 -9.27 8.02
CA ASP A 381 12.16 -10.71 8.29
C ASP A 381 12.55 -11.53 7.04
N ASN A 382 12.88 -10.86 5.93
CA ASN A 382 13.26 -11.45 4.64
C ASN A 382 12.15 -12.31 3.99
N LYS A 383 10.92 -12.24 4.53
CA LYS A 383 9.74 -12.95 4.08
C LYS A 383 8.84 -11.96 3.33
N CYS A 384 8.18 -12.45 2.29
CA CYS A 384 7.02 -11.76 1.72
C CYS A 384 5.82 -12.68 1.90
N GLN A 385 4.76 -12.12 2.46
CA GLN A 385 3.54 -12.84 2.76
C GLN A 385 2.41 -12.31 1.89
N PHE A 386 1.54 -13.23 1.49
CA PHE A 386 0.41 -12.94 0.63
C PHE A 386 -0.89 -13.15 1.39
N TRP A 387 -1.76 -12.16 1.29
CA TRP A 387 -3.06 -12.12 1.94
C TRP A 387 -4.15 -12.01 0.88
N CYS A 388 -5.22 -12.77 1.05
CA CYS A 388 -6.38 -12.70 0.17
C CYS A 388 -7.66 -12.46 0.98
N ARG A 389 -8.75 -12.22 0.24
CA ARG A 389 -10.08 -12.05 0.83
C ARG A 389 -10.54 -13.34 1.49
N LYS A 390 -11.22 -13.22 2.62
CA LYS A 390 -11.87 -14.36 3.26
C LYS A 390 -12.90 -14.97 2.31
N ARG A 391 -12.98 -16.31 2.31
CA ARG A 391 -14.05 -17.00 1.60
C ARG A 391 -15.31 -16.94 2.48
N PRO A 392 -16.50 -16.76 1.90
CA PRO A 392 -17.73 -16.87 2.68
C PRO A 392 -17.81 -18.22 3.39
N GLY A 393 -18.22 -18.21 4.66
CA GLY A 393 -18.35 -19.43 5.47
C GLY A 393 -17.03 -20.11 5.85
N ASP A 394 -15.90 -19.40 5.75
CA ASP A 394 -14.63 -19.89 6.30
C ASP A 394 -14.68 -19.82 7.83
N ILE A 395 -14.59 -20.98 8.47
CA ILE A 395 -14.71 -21.14 9.94
C ILE A 395 -13.33 -21.09 10.60
N PHE A 396 -12.26 -21.32 9.83
CA PHE A 396 -10.90 -21.30 10.35
C PHE A 396 -10.45 -19.85 10.51
N ALA A 397 -10.37 -19.38 11.74
CA ALA A 397 -9.49 -18.27 12.05
C ALA A 397 -8.07 -18.73 11.70
N ASP A 398 -7.47 -18.13 10.68
CA ASP A 398 -6.04 -18.29 10.44
C ASP A 398 -5.27 -17.93 11.73
N ALA A 399 -4.06 -18.47 11.92
CA ALA A 399 -3.23 -18.12 13.08
C ALA A 399 -3.00 -16.60 13.24
N PHE A 400 -3.18 -15.85 12.14
CA PHE A 400 -3.05 -14.40 12.05
C PHE A 400 -4.37 -13.63 12.25
N ASP A 401 -5.52 -14.32 12.25
CA ASP A 401 -6.87 -13.75 12.24
C ASP A 401 -7.44 -13.43 13.64
N ALA A 402 -6.59 -13.42 14.67
CA ALA A 402 -6.95 -13.28 16.09
C ALA A 402 -7.66 -11.95 16.48
N GLY A 403 -7.87 -11.02 15.53
CA GLY A 403 -8.43 -9.69 15.78
C GLY A 403 -9.85 -9.42 15.26
N SER A 404 -10.48 -10.32 14.51
CA SER A 404 -11.80 -10.01 13.90
C SER A 404 -13.02 -10.15 14.83
N VAL A 405 -12.80 -10.49 16.11
CA VAL A 405 -13.87 -10.60 17.13
C VAL A 405 -13.54 -9.72 18.34
N ALA A 406 -13.48 -8.39 18.17
CA ALA A 406 -13.52 -7.44 19.28
C ALA A 406 -13.93 -6.02 18.83
N ALA A 407 -15.03 -5.90 18.09
CA ALA A 407 -15.75 -4.63 17.96
C ALA A 407 -16.97 -4.65 18.89
N ALA A 408 -16.71 -4.73 20.20
CA ALA A 408 -17.68 -4.37 21.23
C ALA A 408 -17.33 -2.95 21.73
N PRO A 409 -18.31 -2.05 21.92
CA PRO A 409 -18.02 -0.68 22.31
C PRO A 409 -17.47 -0.68 23.74
N GLY A 410 -16.18 -0.37 23.90
CA GLY A 410 -15.56 -0.19 25.22
C GLY A 410 -14.28 -1.00 25.49
N GLY A 411 -13.81 -1.84 24.58
CA GLY A 411 -12.53 -2.54 24.74
C GLY A 411 -11.33 -1.66 24.36
N THR A 412 -10.74 -0.93 25.30
CA THR A 412 -9.49 -0.19 25.05
C THR A 412 -8.37 -1.15 24.65
N ALA A 413 -7.60 -0.76 23.62
CA ALA A 413 -6.46 -1.50 23.04
C ALA A 413 -5.42 -2.03 24.06
N ALA A 414 -5.41 -1.51 25.28
CA ALA A 414 -4.61 -2.03 26.40
C ALA A 414 -4.93 -3.50 26.75
N ALA A 415 -6.16 -3.98 26.54
CA ALA A 415 -6.53 -5.36 26.82
C ALA A 415 -5.92 -6.37 25.84
N VAL A 416 -5.75 -5.96 24.57
CA VAL A 416 -5.11 -6.78 23.52
C VAL A 416 -3.60 -6.85 23.74
N ALA A 417 -2.98 -5.74 24.18
CA ALA A 417 -1.56 -5.71 24.56
C ALA A 417 -1.27 -6.56 25.81
N ALA A 418 -2.18 -6.59 26.78
CA ALA A 418 -2.03 -7.42 27.99
C ALA A 418 -2.13 -8.93 27.69
N ALA A 419 -2.98 -9.33 26.73
CA ALA A 419 -3.09 -10.74 26.32
C ALA A 419 -1.83 -11.24 25.59
N ALA A 420 -1.17 -10.38 24.80
CA ALA A 420 0.09 -10.72 24.13
C ALA A 420 1.27 -10.90 25.10
N ALA A 421 1.31 -10.12 26.19
CA ALA A 421 2.34 -10.26 27.23
C ALA A 421 2.18 -11.52 28.08
N ALA A 422 0.96 -12.01 28.28
CA ALA A 422 0.68 -13.21 29.07
C ALA A 422 1.08 -14.52 28.36
N GLY A 423 1.14 -14.53 27.01
CA GLY A 423 1.53 -15.71 26.22
C GLY A 423 3.04 -15.99 26.15
N ALA A 424 3.88 -15.06 26.63
CA ALA A 424 5.35 -15.18 26.56
C ALA A 424 5.99 -15.80 27.82
N ALA A 425 5.19 -16.22 28.81
CA ALA A 425 5.65 -16.88 30.04
C ALA A 425 5.28 -18.37 30.02
N GLY A 426 5.86 -19.14 29.10
CA GLY A 426 5.59 -20.56 29.00
C GLY A 426 6.51 -21.28 28.02
N GLY A 427 7.73 -21.59 28.46
CA GLY A 427 8.55 -22.62 27.80
C GLY A 427 9.99 -22.20 27.53
N LEU A 428 10.87 -22.41 28.51
CA LEU A 428 12.28 -22.70 28.28
C LEU A 428 12.74 -23.68 29.36
N GLY A 429 12.73 -24.97 29.02
CA GLY A 429 13.51 -25.98 29.72
C GLY A 429 14.64 -26.39 28.79
N ASP A 430 15.86 -25.98 29.11
CA ASP A 430 17.05 -26.65 28.59
C ASP A 430 18.07 -26.78 29.72
N GLY A 431 18.49 -28.02 29.95
CA GLY A 431 19.36 -28.42 31.04
C GLY A 431 20.81 -28.47 30.59
N GLY A 432 21.68 -27.77 31.33
CA GLY A 432 23.12 -27.85 31.14
C GLY A 432 23.82 -27.22 32.34
N GLY A 433 24.07 -28.04 33.37
CA GLY A 433 24.63 -27.59 34.64
C GLY A 433 26.12 -27.28 34.58
N VAL A 434 26.53 -26.25 35.34
CA VAL A 434 27.87 -26.19 35.95
C VAL A 434 27.80 -25.43 37.29
N ALA A 435 28.38 -26.07 38.30
CA ALA A 435 28.68 -25.72 39.69
C ALA A 435 28.56 -24.26 40.22
N GLY A 436 28.04 -24.17 41.46
CA GLY A 436 28.82 -23.60 42.58
C GLY A 436 28.23 -22.40 43.34
N GLY A 437 27.71 -22.64 44.54
CA GLY A 437 28.00 -21.78 45.72
C GLY A 437 26.96 -20.76 46.19
N GLY A 438 26.15 -21.16 47.18
CA GLY A 438 25.99 -20.47 48.48
C GLY A 438 25.13 -19.20 48.60
N GLY A 439 24.23 -19.21 49.59
CA GLY A 439 23.79 -18.01 50.32
C GLY A 439 22.28 -17.77 50.34
N GLY A 440 21.63 -18.05 51.48
CA GLY A 440 20.19 -17.94 51.65
C GLY A 440 19.65 -16.54 51.98
N GLY A 441 18.32 -16.43 52.08
CA GLY A 441 17.62 -15.24 52.54
C GLY A 441 16.11 -15.33 52.34
N MET A 442 15.41 -15.81 53.36
CA MET A 442 13.96 -15.88 53.51
C MET A 442 13.37 -14.51 53.93
N PHE A 443 12.04 -14.42 54.04
CA PHE A 443 11.16 -13.31 54.50
C PHE A 443 10.57 -12.44 53.37
N GLY A 444 9.27 -12.17 53.28
CA GLY A 444 8.14 -12.48 54.17
C GLY A 444 6.81 -11.99 53.55
N LEU A 445 5.73 -12.70 53.88
CA LEU A 445 4.34 -12.37 53.54
C LEU A 445 3.84 -11.07 54.19
N GLY A 446 2.88 -10.41 53.53
CA GLY A 446 1.63 -10.02 54.21
C GLY A 446 1.04 -8.63 53.93
N ALA A 447 -0.31 -8.60 53.87
CA ALA A 447 -1.26 -7.47 53.84
C ALA A 447 -1.52 -6.83 52.45
N GLY A 448 -2.72 -6.85 51.83
CA GLY A 448 -4.04 -7.29 52.27
C GLY A 448 -4.93 -6.16 52.83
N ALA A 449 -5.58 -5.38 51.96
CA ALA A 449 -6.87 -4.66 52.14
C ALA A 449 -7.12 -3.85 50.85
N GLY A 450 -8.25 -3.90 50.14
CA GLY A 450 -9.63 -4.10 50.57
C GLY A 450 -10.41 -2.82 50.24
N LEU A 451 -10.72 -2.62 48.96
CA LEU A 451 -11.36 -1.43 48.38
C LEU A 451 -12.89 -1.60 48.42
N LEU A 452 -13.61 -0.74 49.14
CA LEU A 452 -15.08 -0.66 49.13
C LEU A 452 -15.54 0.80 49.11
N GLY A 453 -16.12 1.21 47.98
CA GLY A 453 -17.47 1.81 47.85
C GLY A 453 -17.74 3.23 48.41
N PRO A 454 -18.31 4.15 47.61
CA PRO A 454 -18.51 5.55 47.98
C PRO A 454 -19.90 5.83 48.61
N GLY A 455 -19.95 6.81 49.52
CA GLY A 455 -21.16 7.32 50.15
C GLY A 455 -21.32 8.84 49.93
N ALA A 456 -22.51 9.23 49.50
CA ALA A 456 -22.93 10.59 49.18
C ALA A 456 -23.11 11.50 50.42
N GLY A 457 -23.03 12.81 50.21
CA GLY A 457 -23.49 13.84 51.17
C GLY A 457 -23.05 15.25 50.77
N GLY A 458 -23.98 16.08 50.29
CA GLY A 458 -23.73 17.47 49.91
C GLY A 458 -24.01 18.48 51.04
N ALA A 459 -23.59 19.74 50.84
CA ALA A 459 -24.39 20.96 51.08
C ALA A 459 -23.56 22.26 50.89
N ALA A 460 -24.18 23.21 50.18
CA ALA A 460 -24.30 24.66 50.45
C ALA A 460 -23.14 25.67 50.20
N GLY A 461 -23.55 26.82 49.59
CA GLY A 461 -22.92 28.14 49.72
C GLY A 461 -22.53 28.80 48.39
N ALA A 462 -23.46 29.32 47.58
CA ALA A 462 -23.91 30.72 47.49
C ALA A 462 -23.03 31.69 46.65
N ALA A 463 -23.67 32.36 45.70
CA ALA A 463 -23.17 33.43 44.80
C ALA A 463 -23.05 34.81 45.49
N PRO A 464 -22.51 35.83 44.80
CA PRO A 464 -23.34 36.88 44.14
C PRO A 464 -22.78 37.27 42.73
N GLY A 465 -23.48 37.80 41.71
CA GLY A 465 -24.48 38.90 41.59
C GLY A 465 -23.78 40.28 41.44
N LEU A 466 -24.06 41.24 40.54
CA LEU A 466 -25.17 41.54 39.60
C LEU A 466 -24.85 42.82 38.74
N PHE A 467 -25.67 43.09 37.70
CA PHE A 467 -25.94 44.35 36.93
C PHE A 467 -24.92 44.95 35.92
N GLY A 468 -25.32 45.53 34.76
CA GLY A 468 -26.65 45.85 34.18
C GLY A 468 -26.68 46.02 32.64
N GLY A 469 -27.88 46.25 32.06
CA GLY A 469 -28.23 46.27 30.61
C GLY A 469 -28.20 47.65 29.89
N PRO A 470 -29.13 47.99 28.96
CA PRO A 470 -29.03 47.78 27.48
C PRO A 470 -29.30 49.05 26.59
N LEU A 471 -28.95 49.02 25.28
CA LEU A 471 -29.40 49.96 24.20
C LEU A 471 -29.41 49.23 22.83
N GLN A 472 -30.53 48.99 22.12
CA GLN A 472 -31.22 49.84 21.10
C GLN A 472 -30.42 49.99 19.79
N GLY A 473 -30.87 49.71 18.55
CA GLY A 473 -32.12 49.31 17.90
C GLY A 473 -31.83 48.89 16.42
N GLY A 474 -32.85 48.40 15.68
CA GLY A 474 -32.76 47.75 14.34
C GLY A 474 -32.42 48.65 13.13
N PRO A 475 -32.78 48.31 11.85
CA PRO A 475 -33.74 47.28 11.40
C PRO A 475 -33.28 46.36 10.24
N ALA A 476 -34.19 45.43 9.91
CA ALA A 476 -34.14 44.43 8.86
C ALA A 476 -34.29 44.99 7.42
N GLY A 477 -33.77 44.25 6.44
CA GLY A 477 -33.98 44.47 5.02
C GLY A 477 -33.69 43.21 4.19
N THR A 478 -34.73 42.42 3.94
CA THR A 478 -34.80 41.46 2.83
C THR A 478 -34.89 42.20 1.49
N PRO A 479 -34.52 41.56 0.36
CA PRO A 479 -35.33 41.76 -0.83
C PRO A 479 -35.85 40.45 -1.41
N ALA A 480 -37.09 40.55 -1.85
CA ALA A 480 -37.93 39.54 -2.44
C ALA A 480 -37.74 39.46 -3.97
N TYR A 481 -38.26 38.35 -4.49
CA TYR A 481 -38.61 38.07 -5.87
C TYR A 481 -39.31 39.25 -6.58
N GLY A 482 -38.95 39.48 -7.84
CA GLY A 482 -39.68 40.31 -8.79
C GLY A 482 -39.66 39.68 -10.18
N VAL A 483 -40.84 39.24 -10.62
CA VAL A 483 -41.14 38.73 -11.96
C VAL A 483 -41.47 39.92 -12.87
N GLY A 484 -40.93 39.94 -14.09
CA GLY A 484 -41.28 40.88 -15.15
C GLY A 484 -40.89 40.34 -16.51
N ALA A 485 -41.88 39.95 -17.31
CA ALA A 485 -41.77 39.31 -18.61
C ALA A 485 -41.90 40.32 -19.77
N ALA A 486 -41.17 40.06 -20.86
CA ALA A 486 -41.40 40.39 -22.29
C ALA A 486 -40.01 40.48 -22.96
N GLY A 487 -39.66 39.89 -24.10
CA GLY A 487 -40.33 39.12 -25.13
C GLY A 487 -39.39 39.14 -26.36
N GLY A 488 -39.38 38.09 -27.18
CA GLY A 488 -38.88 38.16 -28.56
C GLY A 488 -37.64 37.34 -28.94
N THR A 489 -37.90 36.15 -29.48
CA THR A 489 -37.34 35.57 -30.73
C THR A 489 -35.81 35.47 -30.96
N GLY A 490 -35.36 34.28 -31.35
CA GLY A 490 -34.31 34.17 -32.38
C GLY A 490 -33.21 33.15 -32.10
N ALA A 491 -33.10 32.19 -33.02
CA ALA A 491 -32.11 31.12 -33.13
C ALA A 491 -30.62 31.54 -33.10
N ALA A 492 -29.80 30.49 -32.97
CA ALA A 492 -28.46 30.29 -33.52
C ALA A 492 -27.23 30.49 -32.60
N ALA A 493 -26.52 29.37 -32.44
CA ALA A 493 -25.08 29.17 -32.35
C ALA A 493 -24.16 30.40 -32.15
N ALA A 494 -23.37 30.38 -31.09
CA ALA A 494 -22.00 30.91 -31.11
C ALA A 494 -21.17 30.37 -29.93
N ARG A 495 -20.09 29.66 -30.23
CA ARG A 495 -18.89 29.64 -29.37
C ARG A 495 -18.26 31.04 -29.41
N PRO A 496 -17.57 31.47 -28.34
CA PRO A 496 -16.30 32.16 -28.59
C PRO A 496 -15.14 31.76 -27.66
N ASN A 497 -13.98 31.62 -28.33
CA ASN A 497 -12.63 32.08 -27.97
C ASN A 497 -11.87 31.32 -26.86
N VAL A 498 -10.86 30.49 -27.16
CA VAL A 498 -9.61 30.69 -27.94
C VAL A 498 -8.72 31.77 -27.32
N ILE A 499 -7.59 31.31 -26.78
CA ILE A 499 -6.48 32.11 -26.25
C ILE A 499 -5.52 32.41 -27.41
N PRO A 500 -5.02 33.65 -27.58
CA PRO A 500 -4.07 34.01 -28.63
C PRO A 500 -2.65 33.54 -28.29
N GLY A 501 -1.93 32.95 -29.26
CA GLY A 501 -0.48 32.76 -29.12
C GLY A 501 0.13 31.48 -29.70
N ILE A 502 -0.32 30.98 -30.86
CA ILE A 502 0.48 30.05 -31.69
C ILE A 502 0.23 30.41 -33.15
N GLY A 503 1.01 31.36 -33.67
CA GLY A 503 1.14 31.62 -35.10
C GLY A 503 2.54 31.19 -35.54
N ALA A 504 2.59 30.47 -36.65
CA ALA A 504 3.79 30.09 -37.41
C ALA A 504 4.65 28.92 -36.87
N ALA A 505 4.18 27.69 -37.10
CA ALA A 505 5.01 26.55 -37.54
C ALA A 505 4.16 25.28 -37.73
N LEU A 506 3.24 25.26 -38.70
CA LEU A 506 2.58 24.02 -39.15
C LEU A 506 1.83 24.25 -40.48
N GLU A 507 2.57 24.68 -41.50
CA GLU A 507 2.19 24.39 -42.88
C GLU A 507 3.11 23.27 -43.37
N GLY A 508 2.54 22.11 -43.70
CA GLY A 508 3.26 21.05 -44.41
C GLY A 508 3.19 19.65 -43.79
N LEU A 509 2.00 19.17 -43.43
CA LEU A 509 1.76 17.71 -43.31
C LEU A 509 0.36 17.40 -43.84
N THR A 510 0.28 17.26 -45.17
CA THR A 510 -0.90 16.81 -45.91
C THR A 510 -1.25 15.36 -45.60
N THR A 511 -2.55 15.08 -45.66
CA THR A 511 -3.30 13.85 -45.38
C THR A 511 -2.94 12.64 -46.26
N ALA A 512 -1.71 12.12 -46.15
CA ALA A 512 -1.25 10.98 -46.96
C ALA A 512 -0.71 9.77 -46.18
N ASN A 513 -0.61 9.80 -44.83
CA ASN A 513 0.03 8.72 -44.06
C ASN A 513 -0.87 7.96 -43.06
N LEU A 514 -2.20 8.09 -43.18
CA LEU A 514 -3.16 7.38 -42.33
C LEU A 514 -3.83 6.21 -43.07
N GLN A 515 -3.04 5.34 -43.68
CA GLN A 515 -3.45 3.97 -44.01
C GLN A 515 -2.21 3.09 -43.98
N VAL A 516 -2.15 2.16 -43.03
CA VAL A 516 -1.66 0.77 -43.21
C VAL A 516 -1.58 0.08 -41.83
N ARG A 517 -2.18 -1.12 -41.78
CA ARG A 517 -2.03 -2.23 -40.81
C ARG A 517 -2.89 -2.22 -39.53
N LEU A 518 -4.17 -2.54 -39.74
CA LEU A 518 -4.82 -3.63 -39.01
C LEU A 518 -4.72 -4.90 -39.86
N ARG A 519 -3.95 -5.89 -39.42
CA ARG A 519 -4.06 -7.34 -39.70
C ARG A 519 -2.86 -8.09 -39.12
N LEU A 520 -3.02 -8.59 -37.89
CA LEU A 520 -2.84 -9.99 -37.46
C LEU A 520 -3.03 -10.05 -35.94
#